data_AF-A0A960V6D5-F1
#
_entry.id   AF-A0A960V6D5-F1
#
_cell.length_a   1.000
_cell.length_b   1.000
_cell.length_c   1.000
_cell.angle_alpha   90.00
_cell.angle_beta   90.00
_cell.angle_gamma   90.00
#
_symmetry.space_group_name_H-M   'P 1'
#
loop_
_entity.id
_entity.type
_entity.pdbx_description
1 polymer ?
#
loop_
_entity_poly.entity_id
_entity_poly.type
_entity_poly.pdbx_seq_one_letter_code
_entity_poly.pdbx_strand_id
1 'polypeptide(L)'
;DGLTALKQAFKENKSIKVALDNVSTNIMMADNDLKINYMNKSIVKMFTDANTDIQKQIPGFNVSTLMGTNIDKFHRNPSHQRGILASFVDTYRSTITIGGRTFDLIANPILDEKGIRLGSVVEWSDVTKSRTLENEKNRMMEENLRIRVALDNVSTNIMMADNDLNVIYMNKSIKKMFEKANREISNQIKSFDLSKLMGSNIDTYHKDPSHQRKILGSFTDVYKTSIDMGGRRFDLIANPILTDNGERLGSVVEWSDVTEILKIEEQKIEQQKNLEVMTKVSMGVNEALDISSAIQSSLDAAREVFGWEYSSFWKYDKTDKSLKFYLESGSVSSEFRNITERASFKEGVGLNGRAWKSKDLVFVKELVELTDCVRAPVASKVGVKSAISFPIFINDKIYGTMDFFALRTLELSANRLQSLKAVNRIIQESLERQVNSQEMVRVKVALDNVSTNIMISDNDRNIIYMNKSINKMFKNALTEIKNQFSNFDQDRLIGNSIDVFHKNPAHQSNLLANFKEEYRSTINIGGRTFNLIANPIITDKGERLGSVVEWADYTNEVKTQNEIDDIVNLAIEGQFNSRIKLEDKEGFFKKLGEGINKLLDVTSNGMNDIARVL
;
A
#
# COMPACT_ATOMS: atom_id res chain seq x y z
N ASP A 1 -77.81 -74.94 -54.23
CA ASP A 1 -76.39 -74.51 -54.09
C ASP A 1 -76.20 -73.04 -53.71
N GLY A 2 -76.87 -72.06 -54.34
CA GLY A 2 -76.72 -70.63 -53.98
C GLY A 2 -77.15 -70.22 -52.55
N LEU A 3 -78.18 -70.85 -51.98
CA LEU A 3 -78.68 -70.52 -50.63
C LEU A 3 -77.71 -70.97 -49.50
N THR A 4 -76.95 -72.03 -49.74
CA THR A 4 -75.99 -72.59 -48.77
C THR A 4 -74.71 -71.74 -48.72
N ALA A 5 -74.21 -71.31 -49.87
CA ALA A 5 -73.08 -70.39 -49.99
C ALA A 5 -73.38 -69.02 -49.35
N LEU A 6 -74.59 -68.49 -49.55
CA LEU A 6 -75.02 -67.23 -48.93
C LEU A 6 -75.10 -67.32 -47.40
N LYS A 7 -75.62 -68.43 -46.86
CA LYS A 7 -75.67 -68.67 -45.40
C LYS A 7 -74.28 -68.82 -44.79
N GLN A 8 -73.34 -69.46 -45.50
CA GLN A 8 -71.96 -69.62 -45.06
C GLN A 8 -71.22 -68.27 -45.04
N ALA A 9 -71.30 -67.49 -46.11
CA ALA A 9 -70.71 -66.14 -46.17
C ALA A 9 -71.32 -65.20 -45.11
N PHE A 10 -72.62 -65.32 -44.82
CA PHE A 10 -73.26 -64.56 -43.75
C PHE A 10 -72.74 -64.95 -42.35
N LYS A 11 -72.49 -66.25 -42.12
CA LYS A 11 -71.92 -66.74 -40.87
C LYS A 11 -70.47 -66.28 -40.68
N GLU A 12 -69.66 -66.34 -41.74
CA GLU A 12 -68.27 -65.86 -41.75
C GLU A 12 -68.17 -64.35 -41.51
N ASN A 13 -68.98 -63.55 -42.20
CA ASN A 13 -69.07 -62.11 -41.99
C ASN A 13 -69.50 -61.76 -40.56
N LYS A 14 -70.44 -62.53 -39.98
CA LYS A 14 -70.84 -62.36 -38.58
C LYS A 14 -69.69 -62.69 -37.62
N SER A 15 -68.90 -63.73 -37.89
CA SER A 15 -67.74 -64.08 -37.08
C SER A 15 -66.63 -63.04 -37.16
N ILE A 16 -66.31 -62.53 -38.37
CA ILE A 16 -65.30 -61.45 -38.55
C ILE A 16 -65.75 -60.18 -37.82
N LYS A 17 -67.01 -59.80 -37.95
CA LYS A 17 -67.56 -58.66 -37.22
C LYS A 17 -67.43 -58.84 -35.70
N VAL A 18 -67.79 -60.01 -35.16
CA VAL A 18 -67.66 -60.29 -33.72
C VAL A 18 -66.20 -60.26 -33.28
N ALA A 19 -65.25 -60.71 -34.12
CA ALA A 19 -63.83 -60.60 -33.82
C ALA A 19 -63.39 -59.13 -33.74
N LEU A 20 -63.71 -58.32 -34.75
CA LEU A 20 -63.41 -56.88 -34.77
C LEU A 20 -64.11 -56.12 -33.62
N ASP A 21 -65.32 -56.53 -33.22
CA ASP A 21 -66.06 -55.90 -32.13
C ASP A 21 -65.38 -56.08 -30.77
N ASN A 22 -64.53 -57.10 -30.62
CA ASN A 22 -63.87 -57.45 -29.35
C ASN A 22 -62.36 -57.19 -29.34
N VAL A 23 -61.76 -56.64 -30.41
CA VAL A 23 -60.36 -56.18 -30.34
C VAL A 23 -60.26 -54.89 -29.53
N SER A 24 -59.12 -54.70 -28.85
CA SER A 24 -58.84 -53.51 -28.03
C SER A 24 -58.41 -52.28 -28.84
N THR A 25 -58.03 -52.45 -30.10
CA THR A 25 -57.72 -51.33 -31.00
C THR A 25 -58.99 -50.56 -31.32
N ASN A 26 -58.96 -49.23 -31.29
CA ASN A 26 -60.13 -48.42 -31.65
C ASN A 26 -60.27 -48.34 -33.17
N ILE A 27 -61.27 -49.01 -33.75
CA ILE A 27 -61.42 -49.14 -35.21
C ILE A 27 -62.72 -48.49 -35.68
N MET A 28 -62.61 -47.62 -36.68
CA MET A 28 -63.73 -47.05 -37.44
C MET A 28 -63.54 -47.32 -38.93
N MET A 29 -64.62 -47.67 -39.63
CA MET A 29 -64.61 -47.80 -41.09
C MET A 29 -65.69 -46.90 -41.71
N ALA A 30 -65.36 -46.37 -42.88
CA ALA A 30 -66.29 -45.62 -43.71
C ALA A 30 -66.26 -46.15 -45.14
N ASP A 31 -67.41 -46.13 -45.81
CA ASP A 31 -67.53 -46.51 -47.22
C ASP A 31 -66.98 -45.43 -48.17
N ASN A 32 -67.09 -45.66 -49.49
CA ASN A 32 -66.66 -44.70 -50.50
C ASN A 32 -67.47 -43.38 -50.51
N ASP A 33 -68.68 -43.41 -49.97
CA ASP A 33 -69.50 -42.20 -49.72
C ASP A 33 -69.14 -41.52 -48.39
N LEU A 34 -68.09 -42.00 -47.71
CA LEU A 34 -67.58 -41.54 -46.43
C LEU A 34 -68.59 -41.62 -45.29
N LYS A 35 -69.58 -42.50 -45.41
CA LYS A 35 -70.50 -42.84 -44.31
C LYS A 35 -69.86 -43.88 -43.41
N ILE A 36 -69.88 -43.61 -42.12
CA ILE A 36 -69.37 -44.55 -41.11
C ILE A 36 -70.25 -45.80 -41.15
N ASN A 37 -69.69 -46.92 -41.58
CA ASN A 37 -70.42 -48.19 -41.71
C ASN A 37 -70.02 -49.22 -40.64
N TYR A 38 -68.94 -48.96 -39.90
CA TYR A 38 -68.50 -49.80 -38.80
C TYR A 38 -67.76 -48.99 -37.71
N MET A 39 -68.03 -49.33 -36.45
CA MET A 39 -67.27 -48.90 -35.28
C MET A 39 -67.25 -50.07 -34.29
N ASN A 40 -66.08 -50.41 -33.77
CA ASN A 40 -66.00 -51.44 -32.74
C ASN A 40 -66.31 -50.89 -31.33
N LYS A 41 -66.49 -51.80 -30.35
CA LYS A 41 -66.81 -51.40 -28.96
C LYS A 41 -65.75 -50.47 -28.35
N SER A 42 -64.48 -50.66 -28.71
CA SER A 42 -63.37 -49.87 -28.16
C SER A 42 -63.43 -48.41 -28.60
N ILE A 43 -63.63 -48.12 -29.90
CA ILE A 43 -63.73 -46.73 -30.36
C ILE A 43 -65.00 -46.04 -29.87
N VAL A 44 -66.11 -46.78 -29.76
CA VAL A 44 -67.35 -46.25 -29.17
C VAL A 44 -67.10 -45.83 -27.73
N LYS A 45 -66.40 -46.65 -26.94
CA LYS A 45 -66.03 -46.30 -25.56
C LYS A 45 -65.09 -45.09 -25.52
N MET A 46 -64.02 -45.07 -26.31
CA MET A 46 -63.06 -43.96 -26.37
C MET A 46 -63.75 -42.63 -26.71
N PHE A 47 -64.60 -42.61 -27.74
CA PHE A 47 -65.35 -41.41 -28.09
C PHE A 47 -66.42 -41.05 -27.07
N THR A 48 -66.98 -42.03 -26.34
CA THR A 48 -67.92 -41.74 -25.25
C THR A 48 -67.20 -41.02 -24.11
N ASP A 49 -66.02 -41.51 -23.74
CA ASP A 49 -65.17 -40.90 -22.72
C ASP A 49 -64.69 -39.49 -23.13
N ALA A 50 -64.42 -39.28 -24.43
CA ALA A 50 -64.01 -38.00 -25.00
C ALA A 50 -65.18 -37.11 -25.47
N ASN A 51 -66.44 -37.53 -25.33
CA ASN A 51 -67.58 -36.90 -26.02
C ASN A 51 -67.75 -35.43 -25.62
N THR A 52 -67.69 -35.13 -24.33
CA THR A 52 -67.85 -33.77 -23.79
C THR A 52 -66.71 -32.85 -24.23
N ASP A 53 -65.49 -33.38 -24.32
CA ASP A 53 -64.32 -32.64 -24.79
C ASP A 53 -64.45 -32.33 -26.29
N ILE A 54 -64.74 -33.34 -27.11
CA ILE A 54 -64.93 -33.17 -28.56
C ILE A 54 -66.04 -32.16 -28.87
N GLN A 55 -67.14 -32.18 -28.10
CA GLN A 55 -68.25 -31.23 -28.25
C GLN A 55 -67.84 -29.76 -28.05
N LYS A 56 -66.76 -29.47 -27.30
CA LYS A 56 -66.24 -28.10 -27.16
C LYS A 56 -65.80 -27.50 -28.49
N GLN A 57 -65.35 -28.34 -29.43
CA GLN A 57 -64.86 -27.90 -30.75
C GLN A 57 -65.80 -28.30 -31.88
N ILE A 58 -66.63 -29.33 -31.70
CA ILE A 58 -67.61 -29.81 -32.68
C ILE A 58 -69.00 -29.85 -32.02
N PRO A 59 -69.72 -28.71 -31.98
CA PRO A 59 -71.06 -28.65 -31.39
C PRO A 59 -72.02 -29.58 -32.15
N GLY A 60 -72.55 -30.58 -31.46
CA GLY A 60 -73.43 -31.61 -32.05
C GLY A 60 -72.78 -32.98 -32.27
N PHE A 61 -71.49 -33.16 -31.93
CA PHE A 61 -70.89 -34.49 -31.86
C PHE A 61 -71.62 -35.35 -30.83
N ASN A 62 -72.07 -36.54 -31.23
CA ASN A 62 -72.71 -37.50 -30.35
C ASN A 62 -72.39 -38.92 -30.84
N VAL A 63 -71.73 -39.71 -30.01
CA VAL A 63 -71.29 -41.07 -30.35
C VAL A 63 -72.44 -41.96 -30.83
N SER A 64 -73.62 -41.82 -30.22
CA SER A 64 -74.80 -42.63 -30.54
C SER A 64 -75.35 -42.39 -31.95
N THR A 65 -75.00 -41.27 -32.59
CA THR A 65 -75.47 -40.90 -33.94
C THR A 65 -74.37 -40.99 -35.00
N LEU A 66 -73.17 -41.45 -34.65
CA LEU A 66 -72.03 -41.54 -35.59
C LEU A 66 -72.25 -42.60 -36.68
N MET A 67 -72.86 -43.74 -36.34
CA MET A 67 -73.14 -44.79 -37.34
C MET A 67 -74.05 -44.26 -38.46
N GLY A 68 -73.65 -44.47 -39.71
CA GLY A 68 -74.34 -44.00 -40.91
C GLY A 68 -74.18 -42.51 -41.20
N THR A 69 -73.56 -41.75 -40.31
CA THR A 69 -73.26 -40.33 -40.54
C THR A 69 -72.03 -40.19 -41.44
N ASN A 70 -72.07 -39.24 -42.36
CA ASN A 70 -70.94 -38.90 -43.21
C ASN A 70 -69.89 -38.10 -42.40
N ILE A 71 -68.63 -38.51 -42.47
CA ILE A 71 -67.52 -37.92 -41.68
C ILE A 71 -67.22 -36.45 -42.03
N ASP A 72 -67.66 -35.95 -43.18
CA ASP A 72 -67.49 -34.55 -43.58
C ASP A 72 -68.06 -33.58 -42.55
N LYS A 73 -69.12 -33.99 -41.84
CA LYS A 73 -69.73 -33.19 -40.77
C LYS A 73 -68.77 -32.83 -39.64
N PHE A 74 -67.68 -33.58 -39.48
CA PHE A 74 -66.70 -33.39 -38.40
C PHE A 74 -65.45 -32.63 -38.85
N HIS A 75 -65.36 -32.25 -40.13
CA HIS A 75 -64.18 -31.61 -40.70
C HIS A 75 -64.50 -30.19 -41.18
N ARG A 76 -63.59 -29.24 -40.89
CA ARG A 76 -63.76 -27.82 -41.28
C ARG A 76 -63.71 -27.60 -42.80
N ASN A 77 -62.95 -28.42 -43.53
CA ASN A 77 -62.84 -28.33 -44.99
C ASN A 77 -63.00 -29.72 -45.63
N PRO A 78 -64.24 -30.25 -45.72
CA PRO A 78 -64.50 -31.60 -46.20
C PRO A 78 -63.78 -31.98 -47.50
N SER A 79 -63.75 -31.06 -48.48
CA SER A 79 -63.07 -31.28 -49.77
C SER A 79 -61.59 -31.66 -49.62
N HIS A 80 -60.91 -31.12 -48.60
CA HIS A 80 -59.52 -31.47 -48.30
C HIS A 80 -59.38 -32.90 -47.76
N GLN A 81 -60.21 -33.32 -46.79
CA GLN A 81 -60.17 -34.69 -46.29
C GLN A 81 -60.64 -35.71 -47.33
N ARG A 82 -61.62 -35.36 -48.18
CA ARG A 82 -61.98 -36.19 -49.33
C ARG A 82 -60.78 -36.42 -50.25
N GLY A 83 -60.00 -35.37 -50.54
CA GLY A 83 -58.78 -35.47 -51.34
C GLY A 83 -57.71 -36.35 -50.69
N ILE A 84 -57.45 -36.20 -49.39
CA ILE A 84 -56.51 -37.04 -48.65
C ILE A 84 -56.96 -38.50 -48.65
N LEU A 85 -58.22 -38.75 -48.28
CA LEU A 85 -58.78 -40.10 -48.25
C LEU A 85 -58.68 -40.73 -49.64
N ALA A 86 -59.12 -40.06 -50.71
CA ALA A 86 -59.11 -40.59 -52.06
C ALA A 86 -57.71 -40.87 -52.64
N SER A 87 -56.66 -40.20 -52.15
CA SER A 87 -55.32 -40.22 -52.77
C SER A 87 -54.34 -41.23 -52.16
N PHE A 88 -54.50 -41.67 -50.91
CA PHE A 88 -53.59 -42.68 -50.36
C PHE A 88 -53.93 -44.09 -50.85
N VAL A 89 -52.89 -44.81 -51.28
CA VAL A 89 -52.92 -46.23 -51.67
C VAL A 89 -52.29 -47.14 -50.60
N ASP A 90 -51.71 -46.54 -49.55
CA ASP A 90 -50.99 -47.19 -48.45
C ASP A 90 -51.35 -46.52 -47.10
N THR A 91 -50.79 -46.98 -45.98
CA THR A 91 -51.04 -46.47 -44.63
C THR A 91 -50.77 -44.97 -44.50
N TYR A 92 -51.80 -44.20 -44.18
CA TYR A 92 -51.72 -42.78 -43.82
C TYR A 92 -51.69 -42.61 -42.30
N ARG A 93 -50.76 -41.81 -41.78
CA ARG A 93 -50.63 -41.52 -40.35
C ARG A 93 -50.77 -40.03 -40.08
N SER A 94 -51.56 -39.66 -39.08
CA SER A 94 -51.71 -38.26 -38.67
C SER A 94 -52.07 -38.12 -37.21
N THR A 95 -51.59 -37.06 -36.56
CA THR A 95 -52.04 -36.65 -35.24
C THR A 95 -53.01 -35.47 -35.38
N ILE A 96 -54.12 -35.51 -34.65
CA ILE A 96 -55.11 -34.43 -34.62
C ILE A 96 -55.45 -34.04 -33.19
N THR A 97 -55.78 -32.77 -32.99
CA THR A 97 -56.28 -32.26 -31.70
C THR A 97 -57.71 -31.79 -31.87
N ILE A 98 -58.64 -32.37 -31.09
CA ILE A 98 -60.05 -32.02 -31.09
C ILE A 98 -60.53 -31.86 -29.65
N GLY A 99 -61.06 -30.68 -29.31
CA GLY A 99 -61.72 -30.48 -28.01
C GLY A 99 -60.79 -30.50 -26.80
N GLY A 100 -59.47 -30.33 -27.02
CA GLY A 100 -58.43 -30.50 -26.01
C GLY A 100 -57.86 -31.92 -25.90
N ARG A 101 -58.39 -32.87 -26.68
CA ARG A 101 -57.85 -34.24 -26.81
C ARG A 101 -56.93 -34.34 -28.02
N THR A 102 -55.88 -35.14 -27.92
CA THR A 102 -54.95 -35.45 -29.01
C THR A 102 -55.08 -36.91 -29.40
N PHE A 103 -55.41 -37.15 -30.66
CA PHE A 103 -55.58 -38.48 -31.22
C PHE A 103 -54.53 -38.75 -32.31
N ASP A 104 -53.87 -39.89 -32.21
CA ASP A 104 -53.10 -40.44 -33.32
C ASP A 104 -54.01 -41.32 -34.17
N LEU A 105 -53.94 -41.13 -35.49
CA LEU A 105 -54.73 -41.82 -36.50
C LEU A 105 -53.85 -42.60 -37.44
N ILE A 106 -54.25 -43.82 -37.73
CA ILE A 106 -53.64 -44.67 -38.74
C ILE A 106 -54.76 -45.12 -39.68
N ALA A 107 -54.82 -44.54 -40.88
CA ALA A 107 -55.83 -44.84 -41.89
C ALA A 107 -55.26 -45.73 -42.99
N ASN A 108 -56.00 -46.77 -43.38
CA ASN A 108 -55.66 -47.69 -44.47
C ASN A 108 -56.83 -47.84 -45.44
N PRO A 109 -56.58 -48.01 -46.75
CA PRO A 109 -57.66 -48.22 -47.72
C PRO A 109 -58.18 -49.66 -47.61
N ILE A 110 -59.49 -49.84 -47.76
CA ILE A 110 -60.11 -51.17 -47.86
C ILE A 110 -60.28 -51.44 -49.35
N LEU A 111 -59.63 -52.48 -49.88
CA LEU A 111 -59.67 -52.87 -51.29
C LEU A 111 -60.34 -54.24 -51.44
N ASP A 112 -61.08 -54.44 -52.53
CA ASP A 112 -61.59 -55.76 -52.92
C ASP A 112 -60.52 -56.62 -53.62
N GLU A 113 -60.87 -57.85 -53.97
CA GLU A 113 -59.97 -58.81 -54.64
C GLU A 113 -59.47 -58.33 -56.02
N LYS A 114 -60.09 -57.31 -56.61
CA LYS A 114 -59.72 -56.70 -57.89
C LYS A 114 -58.96 -55.37 -57.72
N GLY A 115 -58.66 -54.98 -56.48
CA GLY A 115 -58.00 -53.72 -56.14
C GLY A 115 -58.92 -52.49 -56.18
N ILE A 116 -60.23 -52.69 -56.31
CA ILE A 116 -61.21 -51.59 -56.27
C ILE A 116 -61.40 -51.18 -54.82
N ARG A 117 -61.34 -49.89 -54.55
CA ARG A 117 -61.55 -49.35 -53.20
C ARG A 117 -63.00 -49.51 -52.77
N LEU A 118 -63.19 -50.05 -51.57
CA LEU A 118 -64.48 -50.20 -50.89
C LEU A 118 -64.70 -49.16 -49.79
N GLY A 119 -63.62 -48.59 -49.25
CA GLY A 119 -63.68 -47.61 -48.18
C GLY A 119 -62.34 -47.36 -47.52
N SER A 120 -62.37 -46.93 -46.26
CA SER A 120 -61.18 -46.77 -45.43
C SER A 120 -61.42 -47.31 -44.02
N VAL A 121 -60.38 -47.89 -43.42
CA VAL A 121 -60.33 -48.24 -42.00
C VAL A 121 -59.38 -47.29 -41.28
N VAL A 122 -59.79 -46.74 -40.14
CA VAL A 122 -58.99 -45.83 -39.33
C VAL A 122 -58.87 -46.39 -37.92
N GLU A 123 -57.63 -46.60 -37.49
CA GLU A 123 -57.26 -46.87 -36.11
C GLU A 123 -57.05 -45.54 -35.37
N TRP A 124 -57.63 -45.43 -34.18
CA TRP A 124 -57.55 -44.25 -33.33
C TRP A 124 -56.84 -44.55 -32.01
N SER A 125 -55.99 -43.64 -31.55
CA SER A 125 -55.38 -43.71 -30.22
C SER A 125 -55.43 -42.36 -29.53
N ASP A 126 -56.16 -42.27 -28.40
CA ASP A 126 -56.10 -41.08 -27.54
C ASP A 126 -54.76 -41.06 -26.80
N VAL A 127 -53.86 -40.16 -27.22
CA VAL A 127 -52.52 -39.98 -26.67
C VAL A 127 -52.41 -38.75 -25.77
N THR A 128 -53.55 -38.13 -25.41
CA THR A 128 -53.60 -36.87 -24.66
C THR A 128 -52.79 -36.94 -23.37
N LYS A 129 -53.08 -37.93 -22.51
CA LYS A 129 -52.44 -38.06 -21.19
C LYS A 129 -50.93 -38.28 -21.28
N SER A 130 -50.48 -39.12 -22.22
CA SER A 130 -49.05 -39.41 -22.39
C SER A 130 -48.29 -38.18 -22.86
N ARG A 131 -48.83 -37.43 -23.84
CA ARG A 131 -48.20 -36.20 -24.34
C ARG A 131 -48.20 -35.07 -23.31
N THR A 132 -49.25 -34.92 -22.50
CA THR A 132 -49.25 -33.90 -21.43
C THR A 132 -48.17 -34.17 -20.40
N LEU A 133 -47.99 -35.43 -19.97
CA LEU A 133 -46.93 -35.81 -19.03
C LEU A 133 -45.53 -35.59 -19.62
N GLU A 134 -45.33 -35.90 -20.91
CA GLU A 134 -44.07 -35.64 -21.60
C GLU A 134 -43.75 -34.15 -21.69
N ASN A 135 -44.74 -33.32 -22.04
CA ASN A 135 -44.58 -31.87 -22.10
C ASN A 135 -44.27 -31.26 -20.72
N GLU A 136 -44.95 -31.71 -19.66
CA GLU A 136 -44.67 -31.27 -18.28
C GLU A 136 -43.25 -31.64 -17.86
N LYS A 137 -42.82 -32.87 -18.13
CA LYS A 137 -41.45 -33.33 -17.87
C LYS A 137 -40.42 -32.49 -18.61
N ASN A 138 -40.65 -32.19 -19.88
CA ASN A 138 -39.74 -31.36 -20.68
C ASN A 138 -39.65 -29.93 -20.13
N ARG A 139 -40.78 -29.34 -19.74
CA ARG A 139 -40.82 -28.01 -19.12
C ARG A 139 -40.05 -27.97 -17.80
N MET A 140 -40.22 -28.96 -16.93
CA MET A 140 -39.46 -29.06 -15.67
C MET A 140 -37.96 -29.25 -15.94
N MET A 141 -37.58 -30.02 -16.96
CA MET A 141 -36.19 -30.19 -17.36
C MET A 141 -35.57 -28.88 -17.86
N GLU A 142 -36.30 -28.11 -18.69
CA GLU A 142 -35.85 -26.81 -19.18
C GLU A 142 -35.69 -25.80 -18.04
N GLU A 143 -36.61 -25.79 -17.07
CA GLU A 143 -36.53 -24.93 -15.89
C GLU A 143 -35.32 -25.27 -15.01
N ASN A 144 -35.10 -26.55 -14.72
CA ASN A 144 -33.93 -27.03 -13.98
C ASN A 144 -32.61 -26.70 -14.71
N LEU A 145 -32.58 -26.85 -16.03
CA LEU A 145 -31.43 -26.48 -16.85
C LEU A 145 -31.14 -24.97 -16.76
N ARG A 146 -32.18 -24.13 -16.79
CA ARG A 146 -32.03 -22.67 -16.67
C ARG A 146 -31.43 -22.28 -15.31
N ILE A 147 -31.89 -22.88 -14.21
CA ILE A 147 -31.34 -22.65 -12.87
C ILE A 147 -29.86 -23.07 -12.82
N ARG A 148 -29.55 -24.27 -13.33
CA ARG A 148 -28.17 -24.77 -13.37
C ARG A 148 -27.24 -23.84 -14.16
N VAL A 149 -27.66 -23.42 -15.35
CA VAL A 149 -26.88 -22.50 -16.18
C VAL A 149 -26.71 -21.14 -15.50
N ALA A 150 -27.72 -20.64 -14.79
CA ALA A 150 -27.59 -19.41 -14.01
C ALA A 150 -26.52 -19.57 -12.91
N LEU A 151 -26.61 -20.65 -12.10
CA LEU A 151 -25.60 -20.96 -11.07
C LEU A 151 -24.20 -21.18 -11.65
N ASP A 152 -24.09 -21.67 -12.89
CA ASP A 152 -22.80 -21.94 -13.53
C ASP A 152 -22.06 -20.65 -13.93
N ASN A 153 -22.79 -19.54 -14.12
CA ASN A 153 -22.24 -18.28 -14.61
C ASN A 153 -22.14 -17.18 -13.55
N VAL A 154 -22.54 -17.43 -12.29
CA VAL A 154 -22.24 -16.49 -11.19
C VAL A 154 -20.76 -16.51 -10.83
N SER A 155 -20.25 -15.37 -10.33
CA SER A 155 -18.84 -15.22 -9.91
C SER A 155 -18.53 -15.86 -8.56
N THR A 156 -19.53 -16.02 -7.69
CA THR A 156 -19.37 -16.70 -6.40
C THR A 156 -18.92 -18.14 -6.60
N ASN A 157 -17.92 -18.61 -5.86
CA ASN A 157 -17.48 -20.00 -5.96
C ASN A 157 -18.45 -20.90 -5.18
N ILE A 158 -19.21 -21.74 -5.88
CA ILE A 158 -20.27 -22.54 -5.26
C ILE A 158 -19.98 -24.02 -5.45
N MET A 159 -20.01 -24.76 -4.33
CA MET A 159 -20.03 -26.21 -4.29
C MET A 159 -21.29 -26.69 -3.56
N MET A 160 -21.93 -27.75 -4.04
CA MET A 160 -23.01 -28.41 -3.32
C MET A 160 -22.68 -29.88 -3.09
N ALA A 161 -23.06 -30.38 -1.92
CA ALA A 161 -22.97 -31.78 -1.58
C ALA A 161 -24.33 -32.30 -1.11
N ASP A 162 -24.61 -33.58 -1.37
CA ASP A 162 -25.80 -34.27 -0.85
C ASP A 162 -25.65 -34.59 0.66
N ASN A 163 -26.65 -35.27 1.23
CA ASN A 163 -26.64 -35.68 2.64
C ASN A 163 -25.51 -36.67 2.99
N ASP A 164 -25.02 -37.43 2.02
CA ASP A 164 -23.90 -38.36 2.20
C ASP A 164 -22.55 -37.66 2.07
N LEU A 165 -22.55 -36.36 1.74
CA LEU A 165 -21.43 -35.48 1.49
C LEU A 165 -20.68 -35.78 0.17
N ASN A 166 -21.38 -36.33 -0.82
CA ASN A 166 -20.86 -36.43 -2.17
C ASN A 166 -21.06 -35.09 -2.90
N VAL A 167 -20.05 -34.61 -3.61
CA VAL A 167 -20.13 -33.36 -4.37
C VAL A 167 -21.04 -33.55 -5.58
N ILE A 168 -22.23 -32.93 -5.56
CA ILE A 168 -23.24 -33.06 -6.63
C ILE A 168 -23.22 -31.89 -7.61
N TYR A 169 -22.62 -30.76 -7.23
CA TYR A 169 -22.52 -29.58 -8.09
C TYR A 169 -21.30 -28.73 -7.77
N MET A 170 -20.67 -28.18 -8.81
CA MET A 170 -19.63 -27.18 -8.74
C MET A 170 -19.77 -26.23 -9.93
N ASN A 171 -19.88 -24.94 -9.65
CA ASN A 171 -19.96 -23.97 -10.74
C ASN A 171 -18.61 -23.71 -11.42
N LYS A 172 -18.63 -22.97 -12.53
CA LYS A 172 -17.39 -22.64 -13.27
C LYS A 172 -16.39 -21.85 -12.43
N SER A 173 -16.86 -20.99 -11.52
CA SER A 173 -16.00 -20.12 -10.72
C SER A 173 -15.13 -20.94 -9.76
N ILE A 174 -15.72 -21.85 -8.98
CA ILE A 174 -14.96 -22.67 -8.03
C ILE A 174 -13.98 -23.62 -8.72
N LYS A 175 -14.33 -24.13 -9.91
CA LYS A 175 -13.42 -24.94 -10.73
C LYS A 175 -12.17 -24.13 -11.09
N LYS A 176 -12.33 -22.90 -11.60
CA LYS A 176 -11.19 -22.01 -11.92
C LYS A 176 -10.37 -21.65 -10.67
N MET A 177 -11.02 -21.41 -9.54
CA MET A 177 -10.31 -21.14 -8.28
C MET A 177 -9.44 -22.35 -7.88
N PHE A 178 -10.00 -23.56 -7.91
CA PHE A 178 -9.22 -24.77 -7.62
C PHE A 178 -8.17 -25.07 -8.69
N GLU A 179 -8.39 -24.76 -9.97
CA GLU A 179 -7.36 -24.87 -11.02
C GLU A 179 -6.13 -24.00 -10.69
N LYS A 180 -6.34 -22.73 -10.30
CA LYS A 180 -5.26 -21.82 -9.88
C LYS A 180 -4.52 -22.35 -8.65
N ALA A 181 -5.26 -22.94 -7.70
CA ALA A 181 -4.73 -23.47 -6.45
C ALA A 181 -4.22 -24.92 -6.54
N ASN A 182 -4.47 -25.61 -7.66
CA ASN A 182 -4.36 -27.08 -7.76
C ASN A 182 -2.96 -27.57 -7.42
N ARG A 183 -1.94 -26.87 -7.92
CA ARG A 183 -0.54 -27.23 -7.68
C ARG A 183 -0.19 -27.15 -6.19
N GLU A 184 -0.59 -26.08 -5.52
CA GLU A 184 -0.27 -25.92 -4.10
C GLU A 184 -1.06 -26.90 -3.22
N ILE A 185 -2.35 -27.13 -3.53
CA ILE A 185 -3.19 -28.11 -2.84
C ILE A 185 -2.65 -29.53 -3.02
N SER A 186 -2.37 -29.95 -4.26
CA SER A 186 -1.89 -31.30 -4.58
C SER A 186 -0.49 -31.59 -4.01
N ASN A 187 0.31 -30.57 -3.76
CA ASN A 187 1.59 -30.73 -3.08
C ASN A 187 1.42 -31.21 -1.63
N GLN A 188 0.37 -30.72 -0.94
CA GLN A 188 0.08 -31.05 0.45
C GLN A 188 -0.91 -32.23 0.59
N ILE A 189 -1.93 -32.30 -0.27
CA ILE A 189 -2.99 -33.31 -0.25
C ILE A 189 -2.85 -34.16 -1.52
N LYS A 190 -2.13 -35.28 -1.42
CA LYS A 190 -1.85 -36.16 -2.56
C LYS A 190 -3.10 -36.82 -3.16
N SER A 191 -4.17 -36.96 -2.38
CA SER A 191 -5.47 -37.48 -2.83
C SER A 191 -6.31 -36.46 -3.59
N PHE A 192 -5.92 -35.18 -3.62
CA PHE A 192 -6.69 -34.15 -4.30
C PHE A 192 -6.58 -34.29 -5.82
N ASP A 193 -7.71 -34.49 -6.48
CA ASP A 193 -7.83 -34.54 -7.94
C ASP A 193 -9.08 -33.76 -8.36
N LEU A 194 -8.87 -32.57 -8.91
CA LEU A 194 -9.96 -31.70 -9.34
C LEU A 194 -10.89 -32.37 -10.36
N SER A 195 -10.36 -33.24 -11.23
CA SER A 195 -11.15 -33.93 -12.26
C SER A 195 -12.10 -34.97 -11.66
N LYS A 196 -11.79 -35.48 -10.46
CA LYS A 196 -12.59 -36.45 -9.71
C LYS A 196 -13.40 -35.83 -8.59
N LEU A 197 -13.31 -34.52 -8.39
CA LEU A 197 -13.96 -33.85 -7.27
C LEU A 197 -15.49 -33.98 -7.36
N MET A 198 -16.06 -33.82 -8.56
CA MET A 198 -17.47 -34.10 -8.83
C MET A 198 -17.79 -35.58 -8.61
N GLY A 199 -18.80 -35.86 -7.78
CA GLY A 199 -19.22 -37.20 -7.39
C GLY A 199 -18.36 -37.84 -6.30
N SER A 200 -17.21 -37.26 -5.95
CA SER A 200 -16.41 -37.75 -4.81
C SER A 200 -17.01 -37.33 -3.48
N ASN A 201 -16.74 -38.13 -2.46
CA ASN A 201 -17.08 -37.79 -1.08
C ASN A 201 -16.04 -36.84 -0.47
N ILE A 202 -16.48 -35.74 0.15
CA ILE A 202 -15.57 -34.73 0.71
C ILE A 202 -14.75 -35.24 1.90
N ASP A 203 -15.16 -36.34 2.54
CA ASP A 203 -14.42 -36.99 3.63
C ASP A 203 -12.97 -37.29 3.25
N THR A 204 -12.76 -37.63 1.97
CA THR A 204 -11.45 -37.99 1.39
C THR A 204 -10.39 -36.88 1.53
N TYR A 205 -10.83 -35.63 1.73
CA TYR A 205 -9.96 -34.46 1.80
C TYR A 205 -9.80 -33.90 3.22
N HIS A 206 -10.46 -34.50 4.22
CA HIS A 206 -10.42 -34.06 5.61
C HIS A 206 -9.63 -35.04 6.49
N LYS A 207 -8.88 -34.50 7.46
CA LYS A 207 -8.11 -35.31 8.41
C LYS A 207 -9.00 -36.09 9.39
N ASP A 208 -10.14 -35.53 9.77
CA ASP A 208 -11.11 -36.15 10.68
C ASP A 208 -12.54 -36.06 10.09
N PRO A 209 -12.90 -36.94 9.14
CA PRO A 209 -14.20 -36.91 8.48
C PRO A 209 -15.41 -36.89 9.42
N SER A 210 -15.31 -37.56 10.57
CA SER A 210 -16.40 -37.58 11.57
C SER A 210 -16.71 -36.19 12.12
N HIS A 211 -15.69 -35.33 12.25
CA HIS A 211 -15.88 -33.95 12.66
C HIS A 211 -16.68 -33.14 11.64
N GLN A 212 -16.33 -33.20 10.35
CA GLN A 212 -17.07 -32.48 9.31
C GLN A 212 -18.48 -33.03 9.12
N ARG A 213 -18.68 -34.35 9.20
CA ARG A 213 -20.02 -34.94 9.18
C ARG A 213 -20.90 -34.40 10.29
N LYS A 214 -20.36 -34.28 11.51
CA LYS A 214 -21.11 -33.71 12.63
C LYS A 214 -21.50 -32.26 12.35
N ILE A 215 -20.56 -31.42 11.92
CA ILE A 215 -20.81 -30.01 11.62
C ILE A 215 -21.85 -29.88 10.50
N LEU A 216 -21.56 -30.47 9.35
CA LEU A 216 -22.38 -30.34 8.14
C LEU A 216 -23.76 -30.99 8.31
N GLY A 217 -23.90 -32.01 9.15
CA GLY A 217 -25.19 -32.64 9.45
C GLY A 217 -26.01 -31.91 10.51
N SER A 218 -25.41 -31.06 11.35
CA SER A 218 -26.11 -30.47 12.51
C SER A 218 -26.54 -29.01 12.35
N PHE A 219 -25.94 -28.24 11.44
CA PHE A 219 -26.29 -26.82 11.32
C PHE A 219 -27.62 -26.63 10.56
N THR A 220 -28.47 -25.77 11.13
CA THR A 220 -29.76 -25.33 10.56
C THR A 220 -29.69 -23.92 9.98
N ASP A 221 -28.59 -23.21 10.22
CA ASP A 221 -28.34 -21.82 9.83
C ASP A 221 -26.95 -21.68 9.19
N VAL A 222 -26.64 -20.46 8.72
CA VAL A 222 -25.34 -20.12 8.11
C VAL A 222 -24.17 -20.53 9.01
N TYR A 223 -23.30 -21.40 8.52
CA TYR A 223 -22.05 -21.79 9.18
C TYR A 223 -20.85 -21.13 8.47
N LYS A 224 -20.04 -20.37 9.23
CA LYS A 224 -18.84 -19.69 8.71
C LYS A 224 -17.59 -20.29 9.32
N THR A 225 -16.59 -20.57 8.49
CA THR A 225 -15.30 -21.05 8.96
C THR A 225 -14.19 -20.64 7.99
N SER A 226 -12.94 -20.72 8.44
CA SER A 226 -11.77 -20.54 7.59
C SER A 226 -10.89 -21.77 7.69
N ILE A 227 -10.36 -22.22 6.56
CA ILE A 227 -9.48 -23.39 6.49
C ILE A 227 -8.19 -23.07 5.75
N ASP A 228 -7.10 -23.73 6.14
CA ASP A 228 -5.82 -23.69 5.44
C ASP A 228 -5.63 -24.97 4.63
N MET A 229 -5.50 -24.83 3.31
CA MET A 229 -5.36 -25.95 2.38
C MET A 229 -4.36 -25.62 1.28
N GLY A 230 -3.30 -26.42 1.15
CA GLY A 230 -2.26 -26.17 0.16
C GLY A 230 -1.47 -24.88 0.41
N GLY A 231 -1.30 -24.44 1.67
CA GLY A 231 -0.70 -23.14 1.97
C GLY A 231 -1.53 -21.92 1.55
N ARG A 232 -2.81 -22.13 1.23
CA ARG A 232 -3.81 -21.10 0.96
C ARG A 232 -4.85 -21.06 2.07
N ARG A 233 -5.39 -19.88 2.34
CA ARG A 233 -6.47 -19.63 3.30
C ARG A 233 -7.79 -19.48 2.53
N PHE A 234 -8.76 -20.33 2.84
CA PHE A 234 -10.10 -20.27 2.27
C PHE A 234 -11.12 -19.93 3.37
N ASP A 235 -11.93 -18.92 3.12
CA ASP A 235 -13.12 -18.64 3.91
C ASP A 235 -14.32 -19.35 3.30
N LEU A 236 -15.09 -20.03 4.15
CA LEU A 236 -16.22 -20.87 3.77
C LEU A 236 -17.50 -20.37 4.43
N ILE A 237 -18.57 -20.29 3.65
CA ILE A 237 -19.92 -20.03 4.15
C ILE A 237 -20.81 -21.18 3.68
N ALA A 238 -21.22 -22.03 4.61
CA ALA A 238 -22.06 -23.20 4.35
C ALA A 238 -23.51 -22.95 4.79
N ASN A 239 -24.47 -23.31 3.93
CA ASN A 239 -25.91 -23.21 4.18
C ASN A 239 -26.61 -24.55 3.90
N PRO A 240 -27.66 -24.90 4.67
CA PRO A 240 -28.33 -26.17 4.49
C PRO A 240 -29.29 -26.04 3.31
N ILE A 241 -29.38 -27.08 2.49
CA ILE A 241 -30.42 -27.16 1.47
C ILE A 241 -31.57 -27.94 2.09
N LEU A 242 -32.69 -27.25 2.34
CA LEU A 242 -33.88 -27.80 2.98
C LEU A 242 -35.04 -27.81 1.98
N THR A 243 -35.91 -28.81 2.08
CA THR A 243 -37.21 -28.83 1.40
C THR A 243 -38.20 -27.91 2.13
N ASP A 244 -39.36 -27.64 1.52
CA ASP A 244 -40.46 -26.89 2.13
C ASP A 244 -40.96 -27.51 3.44
N ASN A 245 -40.75 -28.82 3.63
CA ASN A 245 -41.13 -29.56 4.84
C ASN A 245 -40.02 -29.60 5.89
N GLY A 246 -38.89 -28.93 5.67
CA GLY A 246 -37.73 -28.90 6.57
C GLY A 246 -36.81 -30.12 6.48
N GLU A 247 -37.06 -31.05 5.55
CA GLU A 247 -36.15 -32.17 5.30
C GLU A 247 -34.88 -31.67 4.63
N ARG A 248 -33.71 -32.13 5.10
CA ARG A 248 -32.41 -31.76 4.54
C ARG A 248 -32.11 -32.55 3.29
N LEU A 249 -31.71 -31.87 2.22
CA LEU A 249 -31.23 -32.47 0.97
C LEU A 249 -29.71 -32.45 0.84
N GLY A 250 -29.04 -31.56 1.58
CA GLY A 250 -27.59 -31.43 1.54
C GLY A 250 -27.11 -30.07 2.01
N SER A 251 -26.00 -29.61 1.45
CA SER A 251 -25.41 -28.31 1.78
C SER A 251 -24.88 -27.61 0.54
N VAL A 252 -25.00 -26.29 0.54
CA VAL A 252 -24.31 -25.40 -0.40
C VAL A 252 -23.21 -24.66 0.36
N VAL A 253 -22.01 -24.62 -0.22
CA VAL A 253 -20.83 -23.97 0.36
C VAL A 253 -20.30 -22.95 -0.63
N GLU A 254 -20.23 -21.71 -0.17
CA GLU A 254 -19.50 -20.63 -0.82
C GLU A 254 -18.03 -20.65 -0.38
N TRP A 255 -17.11 -20.50 -1.32
CA TRP A 255 -15.66 -20.51 -1.09
C TRP A 255 -15.02 -19.17 -1.48
N SER A 256 -14.12 -18.66 -0.66
CA SER A 256 -13.30 -17.48 -0.99
C SER A 256 -11.84 -17.74 -0.66
N ASP A 257 -10.96 -17.72 -1.67
CA ASP A 257 -9.51 -17.72 -1.45
C ASP A 257 -9.06 -16.32 -1.01
N VAL A 258 -8.79 -16.17 0.28
CA VAL A 258 -8.38 -14.90 0.90
C VAL A 258 -6.86 -14.79 1.06
N THR A 259 -6.09 -15.72 0.52
CA THR A 259 -4.63 -15.79 0.71
C THR A 259 -3.91 -14.52 0.25
N GLU A 260 -4.22 -14.03 -0.95
CA GLU A 260 -3.59 -12.83 -1.50
C GLU A 260 -4.06 -11.58 -0.74
N ILE A 261 -5.33 -11.53 -0.34
CA ILE A 261 -5.91 -10.43 0.44
C ILE A 261 -5.21 -10.30 1.79
N LEU A 262 -5.06 -11.39 2.53
CA LEU A 262 -4.39 -11.39 3.83
C LEU A 262 -2.92 -11.01 3.74
N LYS A 263 -2.20 -11.44 2.69
CA LYS A 263 -0.81 -11.01 2.46
C LYS A 263 -0.70 -9.52 2.20
N ILE A 264 -1.62 -8.96 1.40
CA ILE A 264 -1.66 -7.52 1.14
C ILE A 264 -1.99 -6.75 2.42
N GLU A 265 -2.92 -7.26 3.23
CA GLU A 265 -3.29 -6.64 4.50
C GLU A 265 -2.15 -6.65 5.51
N GLU A 266 -1.42 -7.76 5.64
CA GLU A 266 -0.22 -7.85 6.47
C GLU A 266 0.87 -6.86 6.02
N GLN A 267 1.13 -6.79 4.70
CA GLN A 267 2.07 -5.81 4.13
C GLN A 267 1.63 -4.38 4.35
N LYS A 268 0.33 -4.09 4.28
CA LYS A 268 -0.24 -2.76 4.53
C LYS A 268 -0.08 -2.37 5.99
N ILE A 269 -0.34 -3.28 6.93
CA ILE A 269 -0.10 -3.06 8.37
C ILE A 269 1.40 -2.79 8.62
N GLU A 270 2.29 -3.55 7.98
CA GLU A 270 3.72 -3.33 8.07
C GLU A 270 4.13 -1.95 7.53
N GLN A 271 3.65 -1.57 6.35
CA GLN A 271 3.89 -0.25 5.75
C GLN A 271 3.35 0.89 6.62
N GLN A 272 2.18 0.72 7.22
CA GLN A 272 1.60 1.69 8.13
C GLN A 272 2.49 1.90 9.36
N LYS A 273 2.96 0.80 9.99
CA LYS A 273 3.91 0.89 11.10
C LYS A 273 5.25 1.53 10.70
N ASN A 274 5.74 1.20 9.51
CA ASN A 274 6.96 1.81 8.95
C ASN A 274 6.81 3.33 8.77
N LEU A 275 5.66 3.80 8.28
CA LEU A 275 5.37 5.23 8.15
C LEU A 275 5.20 5.89 9.52
N GLU A 276 4.48 5.25 10.43
CA GLU A 276 4.24 5.76 11.78
C GLU A 276 5.56 6.02 12.53
N VAL A 277 6.51 5.09 12.49
CA VAL A 277 7.81 5.30 13.15
C VAL A 277 8.59 6.45 12.51
N MET A 278 8.57 6.58 11.17
CA MET A 278 9.29 7.66 10.48
C MET A 278 8.71 9.02 10.87
N THR A 279 7.38 9.13 10.96
CA THR A 279 6.69 10.34 11.41
C THR A 279 7.01 10.66 12.86
N LYS A 280 6.86 9.69 13.77
CA LYS A 280 7.13 9.90 15.20
C LYS A 280 8.58 10.27 15.47
N VAL A 281 9.53 9.58 14.84
CA VAL A 281 10.96 9.92 14.96
C VAL A 281 11.22 11.31 14.40
N SER A 282 10.69 11.66 13.23
CA SER A 282 10.87 13.00 12.63
C SER A 282 10.31 14.11 13.51
N MET A 283 9.13 13.93 14.11
CA MET A 283 8.55 14.89 15.07
C MET A 283 9.42 14.98 16.32
N GLY A 284 9.77 13.84 16.90
CA GLY A 284 10.59 13.75 18.11
C GLY A 284 11.94 14.45 17.98
N VAL A 285 12.65 14.25 16.86
CA VAL A 285 13.95 14.90 16.64
C VAL A 285 13.83 16.39 16.31
N ASN A 286 12.72 16.85 15.74
CA ASN A 286 12.49 18.27 15.42
C ASN A 286 12.06 19.08 16.65
N GLU A 287 11.28 18.49 17.55
CA GLU A 287 10.80 19.12 18.78
C GLU A 287 11.84 19.08 19.91
N ALA A 288 12.84 18.21 19.81
CA ALA A 288 13.90 18.07 20.80
C ALA A 288 14.75 19.35 20.94
N LEU A 289 14.87 19.82 22.18
CA LEU A 289 15.70 20.99 22.53
C LEU A 289 17.19 20.67 22.59
N ASP A 290 17.53 19.38 22.72
CA ASP A 290 18.89 18.90 22.82
C ASP A 290 19.04 17.48 22.20
N ILE A 291 20.30 17.09 21.99
CA ILE A 291 20.67 15.81 21.36
C ILE A 291 20.17 14.60 22.17
N SER A 292 20.22 14.65 23.50
CA SER A 292 19.82 13.53 24.36
C SER A 292 18.32 13.31 24.25
N SER A 293 17.54 14.39 24.27
CA SER A 293 16.09 14.37 24.05
C SER A 293 15.71 13.82 22.67
N ALA A 294 16.44 14.21 21.61
CA ALA A 294 16.23 13.70 20.26
C ALA A 294 16.48 12.19 20.15
N ILE A 295 17.56 11.71 20.77
CA ILE A 295 17.92 10.29 20.83
C ILE A 295 16.87 9.51 21.62
N GLN A 296 16.50 9.97 22.82
CA GLN A 296 15.53 9.31 23.68
C GLN A 296 14.19 9.14 22.97
N SER A 297 13.67 10.23 22.37
CA SER A 297 12.41 10.20 21.61
C SER A 297 12.47 9.22 20.44
N SER A 298 13.62 9.12 19.76
CA SER A 298 13.82 8.17 18.67
C SER A 298 13.84 6.72 19.14
N LEU A 299 14.50 6.44 20.26
CA LEU A 299 14.53 5.12 20.90
C LEU A 299 13.12 4.67 21.32
N ASP A 300 12.36 5.57 21.96
CA ASP A 300 10.99 5.33 22.41
C ASP A 300 10.07 5.04 21.21
N ALA A 301 10.09 5.91 20.19
CA ALA A 301 9.23 5.78 19.02
C ALA A 301 9.47 4.47 18.26
N ALA A 302 10.73 4.12 17.99
CA ALA A 302 11.05 2.89 17.26
C ALA A 302 10.73 1.63 18.06
N ARG A 303 11.02 1.64 19.38
CA ARG A 303 10.71 0.53 20.28
C ARG A 303 9.20 0.27 20.34
N GLU A 304 8.40 1.32 20.56
CA GLU A 304 6.96 1.21 20.76
C GLU A 304 6.21 0.81 19.48
N VAL A 305 6.49 1.47 18.35
CA VAL A 305 5.78 1.21 17.09
C VAL A 305 6.06 -0.19 16.56
N PHE A 306 7.31 -0.66 16.67
CA PHE A 306 7.67 -2.02 16.25
C PHE A 306 7.38 -3.09 17.31
N GLY A 307 7.01 -2.68 18.52
CA GLY A 307 6.73 -3.58 19.64
C GLY A 307 7.96 -4.41 19.99
N TRP A 308 9.10 -3.75 20.14
CA TRP A 308 10.35 -4.31 20.66
C TRP A 308 10.45 -4.01 22.15
N GLU A 309 11.10 -4.87 22.92
CA GLU A 309 11.05 -4.78 24.38
C GLU A 309 12.06 -3.79 24.95
N TYR A 310 13.20 -3.61 24.28
CA TYR A 310 14.28 -2.75 24.75
C TYR A 310 15.04 -2.09 23.61
N SER A 311 15.53 -0.89 23.85
CA SER A 311 16.49 -0.21 22.98
C SER A 311 17.49 0.61 23.80
N SER A 312 18.69 0.81 23.25
CA SER A 312 19.71 1.64 23.89
C SER A 312 20.56 2.39 22.89
N PHE A 313 21.05 3.56 23.32
CA PHE A 313 22.03 4.35 22.58
C PHE A 313 23.39 4.32 23.28
N TRP A 314 24.42 4.08 22.47
CA TRP A 314 25.81 3.96 22.88
C TRP A 314 26.61 5.11 22.27
N LYS A 315 27.16 5.98 23.10
CA LYS A 315 27.93 7.13 22.67
C LYS A 315 29.39 6.76 22.47
N TYR A 316 30.00 7.27 21.40
CA TYR A 316 31.43 7.11 21.18
C TYR A 316 32.24 7.95 22.17
N ASP A 317 33.11 7.29 22.93
CA ASP A 317 34.08 7.93 23.83
C ASP A 317 35.43 8.05 23.12
N LYS A 318 35.93 9.29 23.01
CA LYS A 318 37.19 9.61 22.32
C LYS A 318 38.44 9.16 23.08
N THR A 319 38.37 9.09 24.41
CA THR A 319 39.50 8.74 25.28
C THR A 319 39.76 7.23 25.20
N ASP A 320 38.69 6.45 25.42
CA ASP A 320 38.75 4.99 25.40
C ASP A 320 38.68 4.42 23.99
N LYS A 321 38.34 5.23 22.97
CA LYS A 321 38.08 4.80 21.59
C LYS A 321 37.12 3.60 21.57
N SER A 322 35.97 3.75 22.22
CA SER A 322 34.95 2.70 22.35
C SER A 322 33.56 3.30 22.51
N LEU A 323 32.53 2.52 22.21
CA LEU A 323 31.14 2.84 22.47
C LEU A 323 30.80 2.56 23.93
N LYS A 324 30.23 3.54 24.64
CA LYS A 324 29.80 3.46 26.03
C LYS A 324 28.30 3.66 26.12
N PHE A 325 27.66 2.99 27.06
CA PHE A 325 26.23 3.17 27.34
C PHE A 325 25.91 4.64 27.66
N TYR A 326 24.79 5.16 27.16
CA TYR A 326 24.38 6.54 27.39
C TYR A 326 22.89 6.69 27.71
N LEU A 327 22.00 6.11 26.90
CA LEU A 327 20.55 6.18 27.08
C LEU A 327 19.88 4.84 26.79
N GLU A 328 18.69 4.61 27.35
CA GLU A 328 17.88 3.43 27.10
C GLU A 328 16.38 3.74 27.05
N SER A 329 15.62 2.84 26.42
CA SER A 329 14.16 2.82 26.45
C SER A 329 13.65 1.39 26.66
N GLY A 330 12.64 1.26 27.52
CA GLY A 330 12.11 -0.04 27.93
C GLY A 330 13.02 -0.79 28.91
N SER A 331 12.68 -2.05 29.18
CA SER A 331 13.44 -2.89 30.11
C SER A 331 13.20 -4.36 29.80
N VAL A 332 14.21 -5.21 30.04
CA VAL A 332 14.08 -6.67 29.94
C VAL A 332 14.24 -7.32 31.32
N SER A 333 15.33 -7.01 32.02
CA SER A 333 15.58 -7.43 33.40
C SER A 333 16.62 -6.52 34.07
N SER A 334 16.66 -6.52 35.40
CA SER A 334 17.67 -5.80 36.17
C SER A 334 19.09 -6.35 35.95
N GLU A 335 19.23 -7.66 35.78
CA GLU A 335 20.50 -8.32 35.43
C GLU A 335 21.02 -7.81 34.08
N PHE A 336 20.14 -7.74 33.07
CA PHE A 336 20.47 -7.23 31.74
C PHE A 336 20.82 -5.73 31.75
N ARG A 337 20.16 -4.94 32.57
CA ARG A 337 20.48 -3.51 32.72
C ARG A 337 21.87 -3.29 33.32
N ASN A 338 22.21 -4.01 34.41
CA ASN A 338 23.50 -3.85 35.08
C ASN A 338 24.69 -4.22 34.16
N ILE A 339 24.58 -5.29 33.37
CA ILE A 339 25.62 -5.64 32.39
C ILE A 339 25.69 -4.60 31.26
N THR A 340 24.55 -4.02 30.86
CA THR A 340 24.48 -2.98 29.81
C THR A 340 25.17 -1.70 30.24
N GLU A 341 24.90 -1.19 31.44
CA GLU A 341 25.51 0.05 31.96
C GLU A 341 27.05 -0.02 32.07
N ARG A 342 27.61 -1.23 32.27
CA ARG A 342 29.06 -1.44 32.40
C ARG A 342 29.75 -1.88 31.12
N ALA A 343 29.01 -2.25 30.09
CA ALA A 343 29.58 -2.75 28.85
C ALA A 343 30.25 -1.63 28.05
N SER A 344 31.18 -2.03 27.19
CA SER A 344 31.74 -1.15 26.16
C SER A 344 32.10 -1.95 24.92
N PHE A 345 32.02 -1.32 23.75
CA PHE A 345 32.25 -2.01 22.48
C PHE A 345 33.32 -1.30 21.66
N LYS A 346 34.33 -2.05 21.24
CA LYS A 346 35.28 -1.63 20.22
C LYS A 346 34.68 -1.85 18.83
N GLU A 347 35.24 -1.17 17.83
CA GLU A 347 34.87 -1.40 16.44
C GLU A 347 35.00 -2.90 16.09
N GLY A 348 33.96 -3.46 15.48
CA GLY A 348 33.85 -4.86 15.10
C GLY A 348 33.41 -5.83 16.21
N VAL A 349 33.30 -5.40 17.48
CA VAL A 349 32.98 -6.28 18.62
C VAL A 349 31.51 -6.22 19.00
N GLY A 350 30.87 -7.39 19.07
CA GLY A 350 29.46 -7.52 19.41
C GLY A 350 28.54 -6.81 18.41
N LEU A 351 27.27 -6.61 18.77
CA LEU A 351 26.28 -6.05 17.84
C LEU A 351 26.62 -4.61 17.41
N ASN A 352 26.86 -3.74 18.39
CA ASN A 352 27.14 -2.31 18.17
C ASN A 352 28.49 -2.08 17.48
N GLY A 353 29.53 -2.81 17.87
CA GLY A 353 30.83 -2.71 17.22
C GLY A 353 30.78 -3.17 15.76
N ARG A 354 30.03 -4.23 15.45
CA ARG A 354 29.82 -4.67 14.06
C ARG A 354 29.09 -3.61 13.23
N ALA A 355 28.05 -2.98 13.77
CA ALA A 355 27.33 -1.89 13.11
C ALA A 355 28.25 -0.68 12.85
N TRP A 356 29.11 -0.33 13.81
CA TRP A 356 30.14 0.68 13.59
C TRP A 356 31.07 0.28 12.43
N LYS A 357 31.64 -0.93 12.45
CA LYS A 357 32.57 -1.40 11.41
C LYS A 357 31.95 -1.45 10.01
N SER A 358 30.71 -1.92 9.89
CA SER A 358 30.01 -2.04 8.61
C SER A 358 29.55 -0.70 8.04
N LYS A 359 29.41 0.33 8.89
CA LYS A 359 28.73 1.59 8.57
C LYS A 359 27.29 1.40 8.08
N ASP A 360 26.67 0.29 8.47
CA ASP A 360 25.31 -0.08 8.07
C ASP A 360 24.61 -0.83 9.20
N LEU A 361 23.29 -0.99 9.08
CA LEU A 361 22.49 -1.81 9.98
C LEU A 361 23.09 -3.21 10.10
N VAL A 362 23.16 -3.72 11.34
CA VAL A 362 23.39 -5.15 11.62
C VAL A 362 22.15 -5.75 12.26
N PHE A 363 21.66 -6.83 11.66
CA PHE A 363 20.55 -7.63 12.18
C PHE A 363 21.05 -9.02 12.56
N VAL A 364 20.70 -9.44 13.77
CA VAL A 364 20.95 -10.78 14.29
C VAL A 364 19.58 -11.42 14.51
N LYS A 365 19.26 -12.41 13.68
CA LYS A 365 17.98 -13.15 13.76
C LYS A 365 17.92 -14.00 15.02
N GLU A 366 18.99 -14.72 15.32
CA GLU A 366 19.11 -15.58 16.49
C GLU A 366 20.30 -15.12 17.33
N LEU A 367 20.05 -14.60 18.54
CA LEU A 367 21.04 -13.94 19.39
C LEU A 367 22.20 -14.88 19.78
N VAL A 368 21.96 -16.19 19.75
CA VAL A 368 22.96 -17.22 20.02
C VAL A 368 24.14 -17.17 19.05
N GLU A 369 23.94 -16.61 17.85
CA GLU A 369 25.01 -16.44 16.83
C GLU A 369 25.99 -15.32 17.20
N LEU A 370 25.64 -14.47 18.17
CA LEU A 370 26.43 -13.31 18.59
C LEU A 370 27.36 -13.66 19.76
N THR A 371 28.43 -14.40 19.47
CA THR A 371 29.34 -14.96 20.48
C THR A 371 30.31 -13.97 21.12
N ASP A 372 30.55 -12.83 20.47
CA ASP A 372 31.51 -11.79 20.88
C ASP A 372 30.85 -10.60 21.60
N CYS A 373 29.58 -10.72 21.97
CA CYS A 373 28.85 -9.69 22.70
C CYS A 373 28.71 -10.05 24.18
N VAL A 374 29.30 -9.24 25.05
CA VAL A 374 29.23 -9.43 26.51
C VAL A 374 27.79 -9.44 27.06
N ARG A 375 26.85 -8.83 26.35
CA ARG A 375 25.43 -8.81 26.73
C ARG A 375 24.64 -10.03 26.25
N ALA A 376 25.11 -10.74 25.22
CA ALA A 376 24.34 -11.82 24.59
C ALA A 376 23.98 -12.97 25.55
N PRO A 377 24.88 -13.48 26.43
CA PRO A 377 24.53 -14.57 27.35
C PRO A 377 23.39 -14.21 28.31
N VAL A 378 23.44 -13.00 28.89
CA VAL A 378 22.40 -12.53 29.82
C VAL A 378 21.09 -12.26 29.06
N ALA A 379 21.17 -11.63 27.90
CA ALA A 379 20.01 -11.37 27.03
C ALA A 379 19.28 -12.66 26.63
N SER A 380 20.02 -13.70 26.20
CA SER A 380 19.44 -14.99 25.85
C SER A 380 18.77 -15.67 27.04
N LYS A 381 19.36 -15.61 28.24
CA LYS A 381 18.79 -16.16 29.48
C LYS A 381 17.44 -15.52 29.83
N VAL A 382 17.27 -14.23 29.54
CA VAL A 382 16.01 -13.49 29.80
C VAL A 382 15.04 -13.52 28.61
N GLY A 383 15.32 -14.35 27.59
CA GLY A 383 14.39 -14.64 26.49
C GLY A 383 14.56 -13.78 25.24
N VAL A 384 15.59 -12.92 25.17
CA VAL A 384 15.86 -12.15 23.95
C VAL A 384 16.30 -13.10 22.83
N LYS A 385 15.67 -12.96 21.67
CA LYS A 385 15.90 -13.81 20.50
C LYS A 385 16.56 -13.07 19.34
N SER A 386 16.11 -11.86 19.02
CA SER A 386 16.66 -11.08 17.91
C SER A 386 17.16 -9.72 18.36
N ALA A 387 18.10 -9.17 17.59
CA ALA A 387 18.66 -7.86 17.84
C ALA A 387 19.00 -7.11 16.56
N ILE A 388 18.88 -5.79 16.59
CA ILE A 388 19.22 -4.90 15.48
C ILE A 388 20.09 -3.77 16.03
N SER A 389 21.07 -3.30 15.27
CA SER A 389 21.82 -2.08 15.61
C SER A 389 22.11 -1.23 14.38
N PHE A 390 22.07 0.08 14.56
CA PHE A 390 22.41 1.09 13.57
C PHE A 390 23.55 1.96 14.06
N PRO A 391 24.51 2.31 13.20
CA PRO A 391 25.48 3.33 13.52
C PRO A 391 24.98 4.73 13.14
N ILE A 392 25.41 5.72 13.91
CA ILE A 392 25.17 7.13 13.66
C ILE A 392 26.52 7.79 13.45
N PHE A 393 26.73 8.32 12.23
CA PHE A 393 27.94 9.04 11.85
C PHE A 393 27.65 10.52 11.67
N ILE A 394 28.53 11.39 12.17
CA ILE A 394 28.48 12.84 11.95
C ILE A 394 29.81 13.25 11.34
N ASN A 395 29.80 13.93 10.19
CA ASN A 395 31.01 14.30 9.45
C ASN A 395 31.99 13.09 9.28
N ASP A 396 31.46 11.95 8.80
CA ASP A 396 32.17 10.67 8.61
C ASP A 396 32.81 10.01 9.87
N LYS A 397 32.55 10.55 11.05
CA LYS A 397 33.03 10.01 12.33
C LYS A 397 31.89 9.40 13.12
N ILE A 398 32.14 8.25 13.73
CA ILE A 398 31.15 7.60 14.59
C ILE A 398 30.77 8.53 15.75
N TYR A 399 29.48 8.80 15.89
CA TYR A 399 28.93 9.51 17.04
C TYR A 399 28.42 8.54 18.09
N GLY A 400 27.80 7.44 17.64
CA GLY A 400 27.29 6.38 18.49
C GLY A 400 26.54 5.31 17.71
N THR A 401 25.91 4.38 18.42
CA THR A 401 25.04 3.35 17.83
C THR A 401 23.73 3.26 18.60
N MET A 402 22.66 2.87 17.91
CA MET A 402 21.37 2.51 18.54
C MET A 402 21.13 1.03 18.35
N ASP A 403 20.85 0.30 19.43
CA ASP A 403 20.41 -1.09 19.35
C ASP A 403 18.99 -1.31 19.86
N PHE A 404 18.40 -2.39 19.40
CA PHE A 404 17.04 -2.83 19.71
C PHE A 404 17.03 -4.33 19.89
N PHE A 405 16.27 -4.81 20.88
CA PHE A 405 16.13 -6.22 21.20
C PHE A 405 14.67 -6.66 21.21
N ALA A 406 14.45 -7.87 20.70
CA ALA A 406 13.15 -8.52 20.68
C ALA A 406 13.14 -9.85 21.44
N LEU A 407 12.10 -10.12 22.22
CA LEU A 407 11.85 -11.42 22.89
C LEU A 407 11.32 -12.51 21.93
N ARG A 408 11.10 -12.15 20.67
CA ARG A 408 10.67 -13.04 19.60
C ARG A 408 11.67 -13.00 18.46
N THR A 409 11.76 -14.11 17.70
CA THR A 409 12.51 -14.14 16.45
C THR A 409 11.83 -13.18 15.47
N LEU A 410 12.58 -12.19 15.00
CA LEU A 410 12.11 -11.24 14.00
C LEU A 410 12.34 -11.80 12.59
N GLU A 411 11.39 -11.53 11.71
CA GLU A 411 11.58 -11.64 10.26
C GLU A 411 11.52 -10.21 9.70
N LEU A 412 12.62 -9.73 9.12
CA LEU A 412 12.66 -8.40 8.52
C LEU A 412 12.40 -8.53 7.02
N SER A 413 11.28 -7.99 6.57
CA SER A 413 11.07 -7.78 5.13
C SER A 413 12.07 -6.74 4.60
N ALA A 414 12.29 -6.74 3.28
CA ALA A 414 13.09 -5.70 2.63
C ALA A 414 12.54 -4.29 2.91
N ASN A 415 11.21 -4.14 2.98
CA ASN A 415 10.54 -2.87 3.26
C ASN A 415 10.80 -2.39 4.71
N ARG A 416 10.73 -3.29 5.71
CA ARG A 416 11.08 -2.95 7.09
C ARG A 416 12.54 -2.55 7.21
N LEU A 417 13.44 -3.29 6.57
CA LEU A 417 14.87 -2.97 6.57
C LEU A 417 15.13 -1.58 5.98
N GLN A 418 14.49 -1.23 4.87
CA GLN A 418 14.63 0.09 4.26
C GLN A 418 14.05 1.20 5.15
N SER A 419 12.88 0.99 5.76
CA SER A 419 12.28 1.93 6.70
C SER A 419 13.19 2.19 7.90
N LEU A 420 13.78 1.14 8.45
CA LEU A 420 14.75 1.23 9.54
C LEU A 420 16.00 2.04 9.17
N LYS A 421 16.54 1.83 7.96
CA LYS A 421 17.66 2.65 7.45
C LYS A 421 17.26 4.11 7.24
N ALA A 422 16.03 4.37 6.79
CA ALA A 422 15.51 5.73 6.63
C ALA A 422 15.34 6.44 7.99
N VAL A 423 14.83 5.72 9.01
CA VAL A 423 14.78 6.21 10.40
C VAL A 423 16.17 6.58 10.90
N ASN A 424 17.17 5.70 10.71
CA ASN A 424 18.55 5.99 11.10
C ASN A 424 19.08 7.27 10.42
N ARG A 425 18.79 7.45 9.13
CA ARG A 425 19.21 8.65 8.39
C ARG A 425 18.56 9.93 8.94
N ILE A 426 17.26 9.91 9.26
CA ILE A 426 16.57 11.05 9.87
C ILE A 426 17.22 11.47 11.18
N ILE A 427 17.51 10.48 12.03
CA ILE A 427 18.19 10.70 13.32
C ILE A 427 19.58 11.29 13.07
N GLN A 428 20.35 10.69 12.17
CA GLN A 428 21.70 11.13 11.86
C GLN A 428 21.74 12.58 11.34
N GLU A 429 20.90 12.94 10.36
CA GLU A 429 20.81 14.28 9.79
C GLU A 429 20.40 15.33 10.83
N SER A 430 19.47 14.99 11.74
CA SER A 430 19.07 15.89 12.82
C SER A 430 20.20 16.10 13.83
N LEU A 431 20.87 15.02 14.25
CA LEU A 431 21.98 15.09 15.18
C LEU A 431 23.17 15.86 14.61
N GLU A 432 23.51 15.64 13.34
CA GLU A 432 24.54 16.39 12.64
C GLU A 432 24.23 17.90 12.62
N ARG A 433 22.99 18.27 12.32
CA ARG A 433 22.53 19.67 12.37
C ARG A 433 22.68 20.27 13.77
N GLN A 434 22.27 19.55 14.80
CA GLN A 434 22.36 20.03 16.19
C GLN A 434 23.82 20.16 16.65
N VAL A 435 24.68 19.18 16.34
CA VAL A 435 26.11 19.22 16.68
C VAL A 435 26.80 20.40 15.98
N ASN A 436 26.60 20.55 14.67
CA ASN A 436 27.19 21.66 13.91
C ASN A 436 26.68 23.02 14.41
N SER A 437 25.40 23.12 14.80
CA SER A 437 24.83 24.33 15.41
C SER A 437 25.50 24.67 16.76
N GLN A 438 25.71 23.68 17.63
CA GLN A 438 26.40 23.88 18.90
C GLN A 438 27.86 24.32 18.71
N GLU A 439 28.56 23.76 17.72
CA GLU A 439 29.93 24.18 17.37
C GLU A 439 29.95 25.64 16.86
N MET A 440 29.01 26.01 16.00
CA MET A 440 28.87 27.38 15.51
C MET A 440 28.61 28.38 16.65
N VAL A 441 27.75 28.04 17.60
CA VAL A 441 27.49 28.86 18.79
C VAL A 441 28.79 29.06 19.59
N ARG A 442 29.60 28.02 19.77
CA ARG A 442 30.90 28.13 20.48
C ARG A 442 31.86 29.08 19.76
N VAL A 443 31.99 28.95 18.44
CA VAL A 443 32.85 29.84 17.64
C VAL A 443 32.37 31.29 17.74
N LYS A 444 31.06 31.53 17.60
CA LYS A 444 30.47 32.87 17.75
C LYS A 444 30.75 33.46 19.12
N VAL A 445 30.55 32.70 20.19
CA VAL A 445 30.83 33.16 21.56
C VAL A 445 32.31 33.45 21.76
N ALA A 446 33.22 32.66 21.18
CA ALA A 446 34.65 32.95 21.23
C ALA A 446 34.98 34.29 20.54
N LEU A 447 34.49 34.49 19.31
CA LEU A 447 34.65 35.74 18.55
C LEU A 447 34.03 36.95 19.26
N ASP A 448 32.90 36.77 19.95
CA ASP A 448 32.24 37.84 20.71
C ASP A 448 33.08 38.36 21.88
N ASN A 449 34.02 37.57 22.39
CA ASN A 449 34.83 37.91 23.56
C ASN A 449 36.29 38.26 23.25
N VAL A 450 36.70 38.29 21.98
CA VAL A 450 38.04 38.80 21.60
C VAL A 450 38.06 40.34 21.61
N SER A 451 39.23 40.93 21.90
CA SER A 451 39.41 42.39 21.96
C SER A 451 39.54 43.04 20.58
N THR A 452 39.99 42.31 19.56
CA THR A 452 40.06 42.81 18.18
C THR A 452 38.67 43.16 17.67
N ASN A 453 38.51 44.29 16.98
CA ASN A 453 37.23 44.67 16.38
C ASN A 453 37.03 43.87 15.09
N ILE A 454 36.05 42.99 15.04
CA ILE A 454 35.84 42.07 13.91
C ILE A 454 34.47 42.33 13.27
N MET A 455 34.47 42.47 11.95
CA MET A 455 33.29 42.48 11.10
C MET A 455 33.41 41.39 10.03
N ILE A 456 32.33 40.66 9.75
CA ILE A 456 32.27 39.69 8.66
C ILE A 456 31.14 40.08 7.71
N SER A 457 31.43 40.00 6.41
CA SER A 457 30.45 40.18 5.34
C SER A 457 30.38 38.96 4.42
N ASP A 458 29.20 38.71 3.85
CA ASP A 458 29.00 37.69 2.81
C ASP A 458 29.53 38.16 1.44
N ASN A 459 29.40 37.33 0.41
CA ASN A 459 29.81 37.67 -0.97
C ASN A 459 29.02 38.84 -1.57
N ASP A 460 27.80 39.09 -1.09
CA ASP A 460 26.95 40.21 -1.50
C ASP A 460 27.27 41.50 -0.73
N ARG A 461 28.30 41.46 0.13
CA ARG A 461 28.78 42.57 0.99
C ARG A 461 27.83 42.93 2.12
N ASN A 462 26.85 42.08 2.44
CA ASN A 462 26.01 42.28 3.62
C ASN A 462 26.78 41.89 4.87
N ILE A 463 26.69 42.72 5.90
CA ILE A 463 27.31 42.46 7.20
C ILE A 463 26.53 41.34 7.88
N ILE A 464 27.16 40.18 8.08
CA ILE A 464 26.53 39.01 8.70
C ILE A 464 26.95 38.81 10.16
N TYR A 465 28.05 39.43 10.59
CA TYR A 465 28.53 39.35 11.97
C TYR A 465 29.38 40.55 12.37
N MET A 466 29.22 40.97 13.62
CA MET A 466 30.01 42.01 14.28
C MET A 466 30.21 41.60 15.74
N ASN A 467 31.45 41.54 16.20
CA ASN A 467 31.71 41.15 17.59
C ASN A 467 31.40 42.28 18.59
N LYS A 468 31.46 42.00 19.90
CA LYS A 468 31.17 43.02 20.93
C LYS A 468 32.16 44.19 20.89
N SER A 469 33.41 43.94 20.51
CA SER A 469 34.46 44.97 20.48
C SER A 469 34.18 46.03 19.42
N ILE A 470 33.88 45.64 18.18
CA ILE A 470 33.59 46.60 17.10
C ILE A 470 32.33 47.42 17.38
N ASN A 471 31.31 46.81 18.00
CA ASN A 471 30.11 47.52 18.43
C ASN A 471 30.45 48.61 19.46
N LYS A 472 31.34 48.32 20.41
CA LYS A 472 31.81 49.32 21.39
C LYS A 472 32.63 50.43 20.72
N MET A 473 33.50 50.07 19.77
CA MET A 473 34.30 51.03 19.00
C MET A 473 33.40 51.99 18.20
N PHE A 474 32.44 51.47 17.42
CA PHE A 474 31.51 52.32 16.66
C PHE A 474 30.63 53.18 17.58
N LYS A 475 30.21 52.66 18.73
CA LYS A 475 29.47 53.45 19.72
C LYS A 475 30.29 54.63 20.25
N ASN A 476 31.58 54.44 20.50
CA ASN A 476 32.48 55.51 20.93
C ASN A 476 32.76 56.52 19.80
N ALA A 477 32.70 56.08 18.54
CA ALA A 477 32.94 56.87 17.35
C ALA A 477 31.67 57.45 16.70
N LEU A 478 30.50 57.22 17.31
CA LEU A 478 29.20 57.43 16.69
C LEU A 478 28.98 58.89 16.27
N THR A 479 29.34 59.83 17.13
CA THR A 479 29.18 61.27 16.89
C THR A 479 29.99 61.70 15.67
N GLU A 480 31.27 61.33 15.61
CA GLU A 480 32.15 61.66 14.50
C GLU A 480 31.68 61.02 13.19
N ILE A 481 31.34 59.73 13.23
CA ILE A 481 30.86 59.00 12.04
C ILE A 481 29.57 59.65 11.50
N LYS A 482 28.62 60.03 12.37
CA LYS A 482 27.38 60.70 11.96
C LYS A 482 27.59 62.08 11.34
N ASN A 483 28.65 62.80 11.70
CA ASN A 483 28.99 64.07 11.06
C ASN A 483 29.31 63.91 9.56
N GLN A 484 29.84 62.75 9.16
CA GLN A 484 30.11 62.44 7.75
C GLN A 484 28.97 61.66 7.09
N PHE A 485 28.31 60.77 7.84
CA PHE A 485 27.25 59.88 7.36
C PHE A 485 26.00 60.04 8.21
N SER A 486 25.14 61.00 7.85
CA SER A 486 23.95 61.38 8.63
C SER A 486 22.94 60.25 8.84
N ASN A 487 22.88 59.29 7.91
CA ASN A 487 22.00 58.11 7.97
C ASN A 487 22.63 56.90 8.68
N PHE A 488 23.81 57.05 9.29
CA PHE A 488 24.49 55.95 9.97
C PHE A 488 23.72 55.52 11.24
N ASP A 489 23.32 54.25 11.28
CA ASP A 489 22.66 53.61 12.41
C ASP A 489 23.39 52.33 12.79
N GLN A 490 24.12 52.37 13.92
CA GLN A 490 24.92 51.24 14.39
C GLN A 490 24.07 50.01 14.71
N ASP A 491 22.83 50.20 15.18
CA ASP A 491 21.97 49.12 15.65
C ASP A 491 21.32 48.37 14.46
N ARG A 492 21.49 48.91 13.24
CA ARG A 492 21.01 48.35 11.99
C ARG A 492 22.13 47.96 11.04
N LEU A 493 23.38 47.84 11.49
CA LEU A 493 24.47 47.46 10.58
C LEU A 493 24.38 45.99 10.12
N ILE A 494 24.01 45.07 11.00
CA ILE A 494 23.83 43.66 10.63
C ILE A 494 22.68 43.54 9.62
N GLY A 495 22.95 42.86 8.50
CA GLY A 495 22.03 42.69 7.37
C GLY A 495 22.11 43.81 6.32
N ASN A 496 22.81 44.91 6.59
CA ASN A 496 23.04 45.97 5.61
C ASN A 496 24.39 45.82 4.90
N SER A 497 24.51 46.42 3.71
CA SER A 497 25.76 46.41 2.95
C SER A 497 26.83 47.28 3.61
N ILE A 498 28.09 46.83 3.59
CA ILE A 498 29.26 47.64 4.00
C ILE A 498 29.49 48.87 3.11
N ASP A 499 28.76 49.02 2.01
CA ASP A 499 28.83 50.19 1.13
C ASP A 499 28.51 51.49 1.87
N VAL A 500 27.81 51.43 3.02
CA VAL A 500 27.53 52.58 3.90
C VAL A 500 28.78 53.31 4.40
N PHE A 501 29.94 52.66 4.40
CA PHE A 501 31.21 53.26 4.84
C PHE A 501 32.02 53.89 3.69
N HIS A 502 31.54 53.81 2.44
CA HIS A 502 32.35 54.10 1.26
C HIS A 502 31.73 55.18 0.38
N LYS A 503 32.55 56.16 -0.05
CA LYS A 503 32.13 57.23 -0.97
C LYS A 503 31.90 56.74 -2.42
N ASN A 504 32.53 55.63 -2.83
CA ASN A 504 32.40 55.05 -4.18
C ASN A 504 32.17 53.53 -4.16
N PRO A 505 30.96 53.06 -3.81
CA PRO A 505 30.65 51.63 -3.63
C PRO A 505 31.08 50.69 -4.77
N ALA A 506 31.04 51.16 -6.03
CA ALA A 506 31.41 50.33 -7.19
C ALA A 506 32.90 49.93 -7.19
N HIS A 507 33.78 50.81 -6.71
CA HIS A 507 35.20 50.53 -6.60
C HIS A 507 35.47 49.49 -5.50
N GLN A 508 34.88 49.66 -4.31
CA GLN A 508 35.03 48.70 -3.21
C GLN A 508 34.40 47.34 -3.52
N SER A 509 33.27 47.32 -4.23
CA SER A 509 32.66 46.08 -4.70
C SER A 509 33.64 45.24 -5.52
N ASN A 510 34.31 45.85 -6.51
CA ASN A 510 35.28 45.14 -7.35
C ASN A 510 36.53 44.70 -6.58
N LEU A 511 37.04 45.53 -5.66
CA LEU A 511 38.19 45.18 -4.84
C LEU A 511 37.85 44.00 -3.92
N LEU A 512 36.73 44.11 -3.21
CA LEU A 512 36.27 43.09 -2.28
C LEU A 512 35.86 41.82 -2.99
N ALA A 513 35.35 41.83 -4.23
CA ALA A 513 35.02 40.62 -4.97
C ALA A 513 36.26 39.83 -5.44
N ASN A 514 37.43 40.47 -5.58
CA ASN A 514 38.57 39.88 -6.29
C ASN A 514 39.83 39.66 -5.45
N PHE A 515 39.95 40.25 -4.26
CA PHE A 515 41.15 40.07 -3.44
C PHE A 515 41.24 38.64 -2.88
N LYS A 516 42.43 38.03 -3.02
CA LYS A 516 42.73 36.63 -2.63
C LYS A 516 43.69 36.50 -1.46
N GLU A 517 44.32 37.60 -1.06
CA GLU A 517 45.31 37.69 0.02
C GLU A 517 44.88 38.77 1.00
N GLU A 518 45.64 38.96 2.08
CA GLU A 518 45.37 40.04 3.04
C GLU A 518 45.39 41.42 2.35
N TYR A 519 44.35 42.22 2.58
CA TYR A 519 44.26 43.60 2.10
C TYR A 519 44.31 44.57 3.28
N ARG A 520 45.26 45.50 3.26
CA ARG A 520 45.42 46.54 4.29
C ARG A 520 45.06 47.90 3.73
N SER A 521 44.27 48.67 4.48
CA SER A 521 43.96 50.04 4.11
C SER A 521 43.74 50.91 5.32
N THR A 522 44.19 52.16 5.25
CA THR A 522 43.84 53.21 6.21
C THR A 522 42.72 54.07 5.62
N ILE A 523 41.66 54.29 6.39
CA ILE A 523 40.54 55.13 5.98
C ILE A 523 40.28 56.21 7.02
N ASN A 524 39.74 57.35 6.57
CA ASN A 524 39.27 58.40 7.46
C ASN A 524 37.74 58.52 7.40
N ILE A 525 37.08 58.40 8.54
CA ILE A 525 35.63 58.54 8.67
C ILE A 525 35.34 59.50 9.83
N GLY A 526 34.67 60.61 9.54
CA GLY A 526 34.24 61.56 10.57
C GLY A 526 35.39 62.30 11.26
N GLY A 527 36.59 62.29 10.68
CA GLY A 527 37.81 62.78 11.33
C GLY A 527 38.53 61.73 12.19
N ARG A 528 38.01 60.49 12.25
CA ARG A 528 38.70 59.34 12.86
C ARG A 528 39.47 58.55 11.80
N THR A 529 40.63 58.05 12.19
CA THR A 529 41.52 57.26 11.33
C THR A 529 41.40 55.79 11.71
N PHE A 530 40.93 54.96 10.79
CA PHE A 530 40.80 53.52 10.98
C PHE A 530 41.77 52.76 10.09
N ASN A 531 42.52 51.85 10.69
CA ASN A 531 43.27 50.83 9.97
C ASN A 531 42.40 49.58 9.81
N LEU A 532 42.29 49.12 8.57
CA LEU A 532 41.54 47.94 8.19
C LEU A 532 42.49 46.85 7.70
N ILE A 533 42.28 45.64 8.18
CA ILE A 533 42.92 44.43 7.65
C ILE A 533 41.80 43.49 7.22
N ALA A 534 41.64 43.29 5.92
CA ALA A 534 40.62 42.43 5.34
C ALA A 534 41.24 41.13 4.82
N ASN A 535 40.63 39.99 5.15
CA ASN A 535 41.02 38.67 4.67
C ASN A 535 39.81 37.97 4.01
N PRO A 536 39.98 37.25 2.88
CA PRO A 536 38.89 36.50 2.28
C PRO A 536 38.60 35.24 3.10
N ILE A 537 37.31 34.89 3.24
CA ILE A 537 36.89 33.63 3.87
C ILE A 537 36.73 32.60 2.76
N ILE A 538 37.59 31.59 2.74
CA ILE A 538 37.63 30.56 1.69
C ILE A 538 37.51 29.18 2.34
N THR A 539 36.65 28.32 1.80
CA THR A 539 36.48 26.94 2.27
C THR A 539 37.65 26.06 1.84
N ASP A 540 37.77 24.87 2.42
CA ASP A 540 38.76 23.86 2.02
C ASP A 540 38.64 23.43 0.54
N LYS A 541 37.48 23.67 -0.07
CA LYS A 541 37.21 23.41 -1.50
C LYS A 541 37.59 24.58 -2.41
N GLY A 542 38.12 25.67 -1.86
CA GLY A 542 38.45 26.89 -2.60
C GLY A 542 37.26 27.81 -2.89
N GLU A 543 36.07 27.50 -2.37
CA GLU A 543 34.89 28.35 -2.53
C GLU A 543 34.97 29.56 -1.58
N ARG A 544 34.69 30.75 -2.10
CA ARG A 544 34.67 31.97 -1.30
C ARG A 544 33.33 32.18 -0.63
N LEU A 545 33.33 32.46 0.68
CA LEU A 545 32.13 32.73 1.47
C LEU A 545 31.94 34.22 1.80
N GLY A 546 32.99 35.03 1.72
CA GLY A 546 32.91 36.45 1.99
C GLY A 546 34.25 37.06 2.42
N SER A 547 34.22 37.96 3.39
CA SER A 547 35.41 38.57 3.98
C SER A 547 35.27 38.84 5.47
N VAL A 548 36.38 38.69 6.20
CA VAL A 548 36.54 39.17 7.57
C VAL A 548 37.40 40.42 7.55
N VAL A 549 37.00 41.44 8.30
CA VAL A 549 37.69 42.73 8.40
C VAL A 549 37.96 43.02 9.87
N GLU A 550 39.24 43.22 10.19
CA GLU A 550 39.70 43.74 11.47
C GLU A 550 39.79 45.26 11.41
N TRP A 551 39.24 45.93 12.42
CA TRP A 551 39.25 47.38 12.54
C TRP A 551 40.13 47.82 13.72
N ALA A 552 40.94 48.85 13.51
CA ALA A 552 41.66 49.51 14.60
C ALA A 552 41.51 51.02 14.48
N ASP A 553 41.00 51.67 15.52
CA ASP A 553 40.96 53.14 15.61
C ASP A 553 42.36 53.62 15.99
N TYR A 554 43.05 54.25 15.03
CA TYR A 554 44.39 54.83 15.16
C TYR A 554 44.34 56.36 15.32
N THR A 555 43.16 56.93 15.61
CA THR A 555 42.98 58.39 15.62
C THR A 555 43.92 59.08 16.60
N ASN A 556 44.10 58.54 17.80
CA ASN A 556 44.94 59.15 18.83
C ASN A 556 46.43 59.01 18.51
N GLU A 557 46.82 57.88 17.94
CA GLU A 557 48.17 57.58 17.47
C GLU A 557 48.57 58.53 16.34
N VAL A 558 47.71 58.70 15.34
CA VAL A 558 47.95 59.63 14.22
C VAL A 558 47.99 61.08 14.71
N LYS A 559 47.10 61.48 15.63
CA LYS A 559 47.13 62.83 16.24
C LYS A 559 48.44 63.08 16.98
N THR A 560 48.88 62.10 17.77
CA THR A 560 50.13 62.20 18.54
C THR A 560 51.34 62.26 17.62
N GLN A 561 51.34 61.47 16.54
CA GLN A 561 52.40 61.50 15.55
C GLN A 561 52.50 62.88 14.88
N ASN A 562 51.38 63.45 14.44
CA ASN A 562 51.37 64.78 13.83
C ASN A 562 51.84 65.86 14.82
N GLU A 563 51.44 65.79 16.10
CA GLU A 563 51.93 66.72 17.13
C GLU A 563 53.45 66.61 17.31
N ILE A 564 54.00 65.39 17.29
CA ILE A 564 55.45 65.18 17.35
C ILE A 564 56.14 65.77 16.12
N ASP A 565 55.63 65.50 14.93
CA ASP A 565 56.18 65.99 13.66
C ASP A 565 56.18 67.53 13.62
N ASP A 566 55.10 68.18 14.09
CA ASP A 566 55.01 69.64 14.18
C ASP A 566 56.08 70.22 15.12
N ILE A 567 56.26 69.62 16.30
CA ILE A 567 57.27 70.06 17.28
C ILE A 567 58.69 69.86 16.74
N VAL A 568 58.95 68.75 16.06
CA VAL A 568 60.24 68.47 15.42
C VAL A 568 60.52 69.49 14.31
N ASN A 569 59.54 69.81 13.47
CA ASN A 569 59.69 70.81 12.41
C ASN A 569 59.98 72.21 12.98
N LEU A 570 59.28 72.62 14.05
CA LEU A 570 59.58 73.88 14.74
C LEU A 570 61.01 73.92 15.29
N ALA A 571 61.50 72.80 15.84
CA ALA A 571 62.87 72.70 16.31
C ALA A 571 63.90 72.80 15.15
N ILE A 572 63.60 72.21 13.99
CA ILE A 572 64.43 72.34 12.77
C ILE A 572 64.50 73.80 12.31
N GLU A 573 63.40 74.55 12.45
CA GLU A 573 63.34 75.99 12.17
C GLU A 573 63.97 76.87 13.27
N GLY A 574 64.62 76.26 14.27
CA GLY A 574 65.32 76.95 15.35
C GLY A 574 64.42 77.38 16.52
N GLN A 575 63.16 76.95 16.55
CA GLN A 575 62.20 77.28 17.60
C GLN A 575 62.16 76.20 18.69
N PHE A 576 63.05 76.29 19.67
CA PHE A 576 63.20 75.28 20.73
C PHE A 576 62.33 75.49 21.97
N ASN A 577 61.35 76.39 21.94
CA ASN A 577 60.49 76.70 23.11
C ASN A 577 59.18 75.89 23.13
N SER A 578 58.83 75.23 22.03
CA SER A 578 57.62 74.40 21.94
C SER A 578 57.85 73.05 22.64
N ARG A 579 56.81 72.51 23.27
CA ARG A 579 56.86 71.21 23.99
C ARG A 579 55.68 70.34 23.60
N ILE A 580 55.91 69.04 23.54
CA ILE A 580 54.86 68.02 23.39
C ILE A 580 54.10 67.93 24.71
N LYS A 581 52.76 67.97 24.65
CA LYS A 581 51.91 67.80 25.84
C LYS A 581 51.96 66.34 26.27
N LEU A 582 52.08 66.06 27.57
CA LEU A 582 52.26 64.69 28.07
C LEU A 582 51.04 64.14 28.81
N GLU A 583 50.06 65.00 29.11
CA GLU A 583 48.92 64.68 29.97
C GLU A 583 47.95 63.68 29.32
N ASP A 584 47.89 63.65 27.99
CA ASP A 584 47.00 62.79 27.20
C ASP A 584 47.72 61.62 26.51
N LYS A 585 49.00 61.40 26.82
CA LYS A 585 49.84 60.37 26.19
C LYS A 585 50.15 59.24 27.17
N GLU A 586 50.12 58.02 26.66
CA GLU A 586 50.44 56.81 27.43
C GLU A 586 51.50 55.96 26.73
N GLY A 587 52.09 55.02 27.48
CA GLY A 587 52.99 53.99 26.95
C GLY A 587 54.19 54.55 26.18
N PHE A 588 54.36 54.09 24.94
CA PHE A 588 55.47 54.47 24.05
C PHE A 588 55.48 55.97 23.75
N PHE A 589 54.33 56.55 23.39
CA PHE A 589 54.24 57.95 22.98
C PHE A 589 54.56 58.93 24.12
N LYS A 590 54.19 58.59 25.36
CA LYS A 590 54.58 59.39 26.53
C LYS A 590 56.10 59.44 26.70
N LYS A 591 56.76 58.26 26.65
CA LYS A 591 58.23 58.17 26.77
C LYS A 591 58.95 58.91 25.63
N LEU A 592 58.42 58.81 24.41
CA LEU A 592 58.96 59.52 23.26
C LEU A 592 58.82 61.04 23.44
N GLY A 593 57.64 61.52 23.86
CA GLY A 593 57.40 62.94 24.16
C GLY A 593 58.32 63.48 25.26
N GLU A 594 58.50 62.74 26.36
CA GLU A 594 59.46 63.08 27.43
C GLU A 594 60.89 63.21 26.90
N GLY A 595 61.32 62.27 26.05
CA GLY A 595 62.65 62.28 25.43
C GLY A 595 62.87 63.49 24.52
N ILE A 596 61.89 63.80 23.66
CA ILE A 596 61.95 64.96 22.76
C ILE A 596 61.96 66.26 23.55
N ASN A 597 61.08 66.42 24.54
CA ASN A 597 61.05 67.62 25.38
C ASN A 597 62.40 67.87 26.07
N LYS A 598 63.02 66.81 26.61
CA LYS A 598 64.35 66.90 27.24
C LYS A 598 65.44 67.30 26.23
N LEU A 599 65.39 66.77 25.01
CA LEU A 599 66.32 67.16 23.94
C LEU A 599 66.19 68.65 23.60
N LEU A 600 64.94 69.14 23.50
CA LEU A 600 64.66 70.56 23.25
C LEU A 600 65.11 71.45 24.40
N ASP A 601 64.96 71.02 25.66
CA ASP A 601 65.47 71.73 26.84
C ASP A 601 67.00 71.88 26.79
N VAL A 602 67.72 70.79 26.51
CA VAL A 602 69.20 70.80 26.42
C VAL A 602 69.66 71.70 25.28
N THR A 603 69.00 71.63 24.13
CA THR A 603 69.37 72.41 22.94
C THR A 603 69.09 73.89 23.14
N SER A 604 67.91 74.24 23.68
CA SER A 604 67.52 75.62 23.99
C SER A 604 68.48 76.26 25.00
N ASN A 605 68.82 75.56 26.09
CA ASN A 605 69.78 76.04 27.08
C ASN A 605 71.18 76.25 26.48
N GLY A 606 71.67 75.31 25.67
CA GLY A 606 72.96 75.44 24.99
C GLY A 606 73.01 76.62 24.02
N MET A 607 71.95 76.88 23.26
CA MET A 607 71.87 78.06 22.41
C MET A 607 71.83 79.36 23.20
N ASN A 608 71.07 79.41 24.30
CA ASN A 608 71.04 80.58 25.19
C ASN A 608 72.40 80.85 25.83
N ASP A 609 73.15 79.81 26.21
CA ASP A 609 74.50 79.95 26.75
C ASP A 609 75.46 80.51 25.70
N ILE A 610 75.40 80.03 24.45
CA ILE A 610 76.19 80.58 23.33
C ILE A 610 75.82 82.04 23.06
N ALA A 611 74.52 82.35 23.01
CA ALA A 611 74.01 83.71 22.79
C ALA A 611 74.36 84.68 23.94
N ARG A 612 74.71 84.16 25.12
CA ARG A 612 75.17 84.95 26.28
C ARG A 612 76.67 85.22 26.26
N VAL A 613 77.43 84.41 25.53
CA VAL A 613 78.90 84.50 25.39
C VAL A 613 79.29 85.33 24.16
N LEU A 614 78.45 85.35 23.12
CA LEU A 614 78.51 86.29 22.00
C LEU A 614 77.96 87.66 22.40
#